data_AF-A0A971A4F5-F1
#
_entry.id   AF-A0A971A4F5-F1
#
_cell.length_a   1.000
_cell.length_b   1.000
_cell.length_c   1.000
_cell.angle_alpha   90.00
_cell.angle_beta   90.00
_cell.angle_gamma   90.00
#
_symmetry.space_group_name_H-M   'P 1'
#
loop_
_entity.id
_entity.type
_entity.pdbx_description
1 polymer ?
#
loop_
_entity_poly.entity_id
_entity_poly.type
_entity_poly.pdbx_seq_one_letter_code
_entity_poly.pdbx_strand_id
1 'polypeptide(L)'
;MRHLVWTITFAAILLPAGVAAGQARTRVYAKVESDMTIYPDQTFTYSVVVEGGKPSKIDIAPIARFNPQRAGSGSSIQTVGDRTTISYSENYVIVAGPPGTMVLPGVTVVVDGQTYTTNAVEVTVSAPGTTDRLALEFTMSETTCYVGQPVVMTVRWIVKAQVKDAAFDV
;
A
#
# COMPACT_ATOMS: atom_id res chain seq x y z
N MET A 1 23.03 -36.73 78.35
CA MET A 1 23.24 -37.92 77.49
C MET A 1 22.26 -37.85 76.32
N ARG A 2 22.83 -37.78 75.10
CA ARG A 2 22.34 -38.38 73.83
C ARG A 2 21.00 -37.92 73.19
N HIS A 3 21.16 -37.00 72.23
CA HIS A 3 20.83 -37.03 70.79
C HIS A 3 19.43 -37.36 70.22
N LEU A 4 19.14 -36.62 69.11
CA LEU A 4 18.35 -36.95 67.90
C LEU A 4 16.81 -36.76 68.04
N VAL A 5 16.02 -36.15 67.13
CA VAL A 5 15.93 -36.15 65.65
C VAL A 5 15.07 -34.93 65.22
N TRP A 6 15.59 -34.00 64.41
CA TRP A 6 15.25 -33.72 63.00
C TRP A 6 13.79 -33.30 62.70
N THR A 7 13.54 -31.99 62.66
CA THR A 7 12.32 -31.40 62.10
C THR A 7 12.61 -30.84 60.71
N ILE A 8 12.00 -31.45 59.69
CA ILE A 8 12.11 -31.10 58.28
C ILE A 8 11.40 -29.76 58.05
N THR A 9 12.15 -28.75 57.62
CA THR A 9 11.59 -27.44 57.21
C THR A 9 11.22 -27.52 55.74
N PHE A 10 9.92 -27.55 55.43
CA PHE A 10 9.40 -27.54 54.07
C PHE A 10 9.33 -26.08 53.56
N ALA A 11 10.38 -25.63 52.88
CA ALA A 11 10.39 -24.32 52.23
C ALA A 11 9.54 -24.38 50.95
N ALA A 12 8.36 -23.77 50.99
CA ALA A 12 7.49 -23.57 49.83
C ALA A 12 8.14 -22.54 48.89
N ILE A 13 8.79 -23.02 47.84
CA ILE A 13 9.29 -22.21 46.73
C ILE A 13 8.08 -21.81 45.87
N LEU A 14 7.61 -20.57 46.03
CA LEU A 14 6.70 -19.92 45.08
C LEU A 14 7.48 -19.68 43.79
N LEU A 15 7.21 -20.50 42.76
CA LEU A 15 7.61 -20.23 41.38
C LEU A 15 6.73 -19.09 40.85
N PRO A 16 7.29 -17.93 40.44
CA PRO A 16 6.54 -16.98 39.63
C PRO A 16 6.27 -17.63 38.27
N ALA A 17 5.02 -18.03 38.04
CA ALA A 17 4.53 -18.37 36.71
C ALA A 17 4.62 -17.10 35.85
N GLY A 18 5.73 -16.96 35.13
CA GLY A 18 5.86 -15.99 34.07
C GLY A 18 4.77 -16.26 33.06
N VAL A 19 3.74 -15.41 33.04
CA VAL A 19 2.78 -15.35 31.96
C VAL A 19 3.55 -14.94 30.72
N ALA A 20 4.03 -15.93 29.96
CA ALA A 20 4.39 -15.73 28.57
C ALA A 20 3.10 -15.42 27.83
N ALA A 21 2.67 -14.15 27.88
CA ALA A 21 1.73 -13.63 26.92
C ALA A 21 2.35 -13.93 25.56
N GLY A 22 1.78 -14.91 24.85
CA GLY A 22 2.16 -15.21 23.49
C GLY A 22 1.89 -13.96 22.67
N GLN A 23 2.90 -13.11 22.53
CA GLN A 23 2.80 -11.92 21.70
C GLN A 23 2.46 -12.42 20.31
N ALA A 24 1.25 -12.07 19.85
CA ALA A 24 0.94 -12.15 18.44
C ALA A 24 2.09 -11.46 17.71
N ARG A 25 2.80 -12.19 16.85
CA ARG A 25 4.02 -11.70 16.21
C ARG A 25 3.65 -10.47 15.38
N THR A 26 3.92 -9.27 15.90
CA THR A 26 3.60 -8.02 15.22
C THR A 26 4.35 -8.00 13.90
N ARG A 27 3.63 -7.82 12.80
CA ARG A 27 4.21 -7.74 11.47
C ARG A 27 3.85 -6.41 10.86
N VAL A 28 4.85 -5.67 10.41
CA VAL A 28 4.67 -4.37 9.75
C VAL A 28 5.28 -4.45 8.36
N TYR A 29 4.50 -4.10 7.35
CA TYR A 29 4.96 -4.10 5.97
C TYR A 29 4.22 -3.05 5.16
N ALA A 30 4.81 -2.70 4.01
CA ALA A 30 4.21 -1.78 3.05
C ALA A 30 3.95 -2.53 1.74
N LYS A 31 2.85 -2.17 1.07
CA LYS A 31 2.48 -2.70 -0.24
C LYS A 31 1.87 -1.63 -1.12
N VAL A 32 1.93 -1.84 -2.43
CA VAL A 32 1.16 -1.11 -3.42
C VAL A 32 0.20 -2.10 -4.07
N GLU A 33 -1.05 -1.70 -4.27
CA GLU A 33 -2.01 -2.49 -5.04
C GLU A 33 -1.55 -2.54 -6.50
N SER A 34 -1.28 -3.74 -7.00
CA SER A 34 -0.56 -4.00 -8.26
C SER A 34 -1.43 -4.66 -9.33
N ASP A 35 -2.75 -4.58 -9.21
CA ASP A 35 -3.70 -5.19 -10.15
C ASP A 35 -3.77 -4.44 -11.49
N MET A 36 -3.27 -3.20 -11.54
CA MET A 36 -3.25 -2.36 -12.73
C MET A 36 -1.84 -1.87 -13.07
N THR A 37 -1.54 -1.80 -14.37
CA THR A 37 -0.34 -1.13 -14.87
C THR A 37 -0.41 0.36 -14.55
N ILE A 38 0.60 0.87 -13.86
CA ILE A 38 0.70 2.29 -13.48
C ILE A 38 1.40 3.06 -14.60
N TYR A 39 0.78 4.14 -15.08
CA TYR A 39 1.34 5.07 -16.05
C TYR A 39 1.70 6.42 -15.38
N PRO A 40 2.51 7.28 -16.03
CA PRO A 40 2.81 8.62 -15.52
C PRO A 40 1.54 9.41 -15.22
N ASP A 41 1.60 10.23 -14.18
CA ASP A 41 0.50 11.10 -13.70
C ASP A 41 -0.75 10.36 -13.19
N GLN A 42 -0.75 9.03 -13.19
CA GLN A 42 -1.79 8.23 -12.53
C GLN A 42 -1.55 8.13 -11.03
N THR A 43 -2.64 8.04 -10.29
CA THR A 43 -2.61 7.79 -8.84
C THR A 43 -2.62 6.30 -8.54
N PHE A 44 -1.84 5.88 -7.55
CA PHE A 44 -1.89 4.53 -6.99
C PHE A 44 -1.95 4.56 -5.46
N THR A 45 -2.45 3.48 -4.87
CA THR A 45 -2.59 3.33 -3.41
C THR A 45 -1.36 2.65 -2.82
N TYR A 46 -0.69 3.35 -1.91
CA TYR A 46 0.32 2.81 -1.01
C TYR A 46 -0.31 2.52 0.35
N SER A 47 -0.19 1.28 0.82
CA SER A 47 -0.74 0.83 2.10
C SER A 47 0.36 0.42 3.06
N VAL A 48 0.33 1.00 4.26
CA VAL A 48 1.09 0.52 5.41
C VAL A 48 0.19 -0.43 6.19
N VAL A 49 0.60 -1.68 6.34
CA VAL A 49 -0.18 -2.75 6.99
C VAL A 49 0.52 -3.19 8.27
N VAL A 50 -0.24 -3.28 9.35
CA VAL A 50 0.18 -3.73 10.68
C VAL A 50 -0.69 -4.89 11.13
N GLU A 51 -0.08 -6.05 11.35
CA GLU A 51 -0.73 -7.24 11.89
C GLU A 51 -0.35 -7.40 13.35
N GLY A 52 -1.32 -7.73 14.21
CA GLY A 52 -1.06 -8.05 15.62
C GLY A 52 -0.94 -6.85 16.57
N GLY A 53 -1.37 -5.65 16.15
CA GLY A 53 -1.47 -4.47 17.00
C GLY A 53 -1.94 -3.23 16.24
N LYS A 54 -2.57 -2.27 16.92
CA LYS A 54 -3.02 -1.02 16.28
C LYS A 54 -1.85 -0.03 16.19
N PRO A 55 -1.55 0.55 15.01
CA PRO A 55 -0.52 1.57 14.91
C PRO A 55 -0.92 2.82 15.68
N SER A 56 0.02 3.35 16.47
CA SER A 56 -0.13 4.61 17.20
C SER A 56 0.42 5.81 16.45
N LYS A 57 1.47 5.60 15.66
CA LYS A 57 2.12 6.62 14.83
C LYS A 57 2.76 5.98 13.60
N ILE A 58 2.65 6.64 12.45
CA ILE A 58 3.36 6.31 11.22
C ILE A 58 4.12 7.56 10.78
N ASP A 59 5.43 7.46 10.64
CA ASP A 59 6.30 8.52 10.14
C ASP A 59 6.50 8.39 8.63
N ILE A 60 5.82 9.24 7.87
CA ILE A 60 5.86 9.28 6.41
C ILE A 60 6.95 10.22 5.87
N ALA A 61 7.79 10.81 6.72
CA ALA A 61 8.89 11.68 6.28
C ALA A 61 9.78 11.04 5.18
N PRO A 62 10.11 9.72 5.21
CA PRO A 62 10.91 9.10 4.15
C PRO A 62 10.28 9.16 2.76
N ILE A 63 8.95 9.22 2.67
CA ILE A 63 8.19 9.28 1.41
C ILE A 63 7.65 10.69 1.10
N ALA A 64 7.98 11.71 1.90
CA ALA A 64 7.43 13.06 1.75
C ALA A 64 7.69 13.68 0.37
N ARG A 65 8.82 13.34 -0.27
CA ARG A 65 9.16 13.79 -1.64
C ARG A 65 8.14 13.37 -2.71
N PHE A 66 7.32 12.37 -2.43
CA PHE A 66 6.27 11.87 -3.32
C PHE A 66 4.89 12.49 -3.02
N ASN A 67 4.82 13.45 -2.10
CA ASN A 67 3.60 14.15 -1.70
C ASN A 67 2.40 13.22 -1.39
N PRO A 68 2.55 12.22 -0.50
CA PRO A 68 1.50 11.25 -0.20
C PRO A 68 0.25 11.92 0.40
N GLN A 69 -0.91 11.65 -0.17
CA GLN A 69 -2.21 12.14 0.32
C GLN A 69 -2.89 11.04 1.13
N ARG A 70 -3.31 11.32 2.36
CA ARG A 70 -3.98 10.31 3.20
C ARG A 70 -5.33 9.90 2.56
N ALA A 71 -5.51 8.59 2.35
CA ALA A 71 -6.65 7.99 1.68
C ALA A 71 -7.62 7.25 2.63
N GLY A 72 -7.34 7.30 3.94
CA GLY A 72 -8.12 6.65 4.98
C GLY A 72 -7.43 5.42 5.59
N SER A 73 -8.09 4.83 6.58
CA SER A 73 -7.60 3.68 7.35
C SER A 73 -8.64 2.57 7.41
N GLY A 74 -8.19 1.31 7.46
CA GLY A 74 -9.06 0.14 7.57
C GLY A 74 -8.58 -0.86 8.61
N SER A 75 -9.46 -1.78 8.99
CA SER A 75 -9.09 -2.98 9.76
C SER A 75 -9.74 -4.20 9.16
N SER A 76 -9.01 -5.30 9.08
CA SER A 76 -9.49 -6.59 8.61
C SER A 76 -9.20 -7.65 9.68
N ILE A 77 -10.16 -8.55 9.87
CA ILE A 77 -10.01 -9.69 10.77
C ILE A 77 -10.02 -10.94 9.90
N GLN A 78 -8.94 -11.71 9.97
CA GLN A 78 -8.82 -12.98 9.27
C GLN A 78 -8.61 -14.10 10.28
N THR A 79 -9.48 -15.10 10.24
CA THR A 79 -9.37 -16.32 11.06
C THR A 79 -8.98 -17.48 10.16
N VAL A 80 -7.80 -18.07 10.39
CA VAL A 80 -7.30 -19.25 9.66
C VAL A 80 -7.09 -20.37 10.68
N GLY A 81 -8.00 -21.36 10.67
CA GLY A 81 -8.08 -22.37 11.71
C GLY A 81 -8.37 -21.72 13.08
N ASP A 82 -7.57 -22.04 14.09
CA ASP A 82 -7.68 -21.46 15.43
C ASP A 82 -6.94 -20.11 15.60
N ARG A 83 -6.37 -19.56 14.52
CA ARG A 83 -5.53 -18.36 14.57
C ARG A 83 -6.28 -17.15 14.01
N THR A 84 -6.60 -16.19 14.87
CA THR A 84 -7.17 -14.89 14.49
C THR A 84 -6.07 -13.85 14.34
N THR A 85 -5.95 -13.27 13.15
CA THR A 85 -5.07 -12.15 12.84
C THR A 85 -5.92 -10.90 12.57
N ILE A 86 -5.64 -9.83 13.30
CA ILE A 86 -6.21 -8.51 13.05
C ILE A 86 -5.14 -7.68 12.34
N SER A 87 -5.50 -7.14 11.18
CA SER A 87 -4.64 -6.29 10.35
C SER A 87 -5.22 -4.89 10.27
N TYR A 88 -4.42 -3.88 10.56
CA TYR A 88 -4.75 -2.47 10.38
C TYR A 88 -4.02 -1.94 9.16
N SER A 89 -4.70 -1.19 8.30
CA SER A 89 -4.10 -0.52 7.14
C SER A 89 -4.28 0.98 7.22
N GLU A 90 -3.24 1.71 6.84
CA GLU A 90 -3.27 3.15 6.59
C GLU A 90 -2.85 3.39 5.15
N ASN A 91 -3.75 4.02 4.39
CA ASN A 91 -3.63 4.16 2.94
C ASN A 91 -3.24 5.58 2.55
N TYR A 92 -2.39 5.69 1.53
CA TYR A 92 -1.93 6.94 0.95
C TYR A 92 -2.03 6.88 -0.57
N VAL A 93 -2.56 7.92 -1.18
CA VAL A 93 -2.54 8.11 -2.63
C VAL A 93 -1.25 8.84 -3.01
N ILE A 94 -0.55 8.31 -4.00
CA ILE A 94 0.68 8.88 -4.56
C ILE A 94 0.52 9.02 -6.08
N VAL A 95 0.99 10.12 -6.64
CA VAL A 95 1.04 10.34 -8.10
C VAL A 95 2.31 9.69 -8.66
N ALA A 96 2.16 8.87 -9.69
CA ALA A 96 3.25 8.23 -10.38
C ALA A 96 4.13 9.25 -11.12
N GLY A 97 5.45 9.09 -10.96
CA GLY A 97 6.44 9.93 -11.65
C GLY A 97 6.67 9.53 -13.11
N PRO A 98 7.81 9.94 -13.70
CA PRO A 98 8.18 9.53 -15.05
C PRO A 98 8.32 8.00 -15.20
N PRO A 99 8.24 7.47 -16.45
CA PRO A 99 8.45 6.04 -16.70
C PRO A 99 9.77 5.52 -16.12
N GLY A 100 9.72 4.34 -15.54
CA GLY A 100 10.86 3.71 -14.84
C GLY A 100 10.47 3.14 -13.48
N THR A 101 11.47 2.81 -12.68
CA THR A 101 11.25 2.26 -11.33
C THR A 101 11.34 3.37 -10.29
N MET A 102 10.24 3.59 -9.56
CA MET A 102 10.19 4.43 -8.38
C MET A 102 10.34 3.55 -7.14
N VAL A 103 11.19 3.96 -6.19
CA VAL A 103 11.36 3.26 -4.91
C VAL A 103 10.78 4.10 -3.77
N LEU A 104 9.77 3.53 -3.11
CA LEU A 104 9.19 4.04 -1.87
C LEU A 104 10.01 3.45 -0.69
N PRO A 105 10.82 4.24 0.02
CA PRO A 105 11.60 3.75 1.14
C PRO A 105 10.70 3.24 2.28
N GLY A 106 11.28 2.40 3.13
CA GLY A 106 10.61 1.96 4.34
C GLY A 106 10.24 3.14 5.25
N VAL A 107 9.05 3.08 5.84
CA VAL A 107 8.56 4.06 6.80
C VAL A 107 8.56 3.48 8.20
N THR A 108 8.67 4.35 9.21
CA THR A 108 8.72 3.94 10.61
C THR A 108 7.33 3.94 11.22
N VAL A 109 6.99 2.87 11.95
CA VAL A 109 5.67 2.65 12.55
C VAL A 109 5.83 2.29 14.03
N VAL A 110 5.06 2.92 14.90
CA VAL A 110 5.06 2.63 16.34
C VAL A 110 3.83 1.81 16.71
N VAL A 111 4.04 0.61 17.26
CA VAL A 111 3.00 -0.33 17.70
C VAL A 111 3.33 -0.74 19.14
N ASP A 112 2.40 -0.52 20.08
CA ASP A 112 2.57 -0.84 21.50
C ASP A 112 3.90 -0.31 22.11
N GLY A 113 4.31 0.90 21.69
CA GLY A 113 5.55 1.54 22.13
C GLY A 113 6.83 0.99 21.49
N GLN A 114 6.74 -0.05 20.66
CA GLN A 114 7.86 -0.59 19.87
C GLN A 114 7.89 0.05 18.48
N THR A 115 9.10 0.29 17.98
CA THR A 115 9.33 0.91 16.67
C THR A 115 9.68 -0.15 15.63
N TYR A 116 8.93 -0.18 14.53
CA TYR A 116 9.13 -1.07 13.40
C TYR A 116 9.42 -0.25 12.14
N THR A 117 10.13 -0.86 11.18
CA THR A 117 10.37 -0.27 9.86
C THR A 117 9.78 -1.18 8.79
N THR A 118 9.04 -0.62 7.85
CA THR A 118 8.47 -1.40 6.74
C THR A 118 9.55 -1.76 5.72
N ASN A 119 9.25 -2.74 4.86
CA ASN A 119 10.01 -2.92 3.64
C ASN A 119 9.91 -1.68 2.73
N ALA A 120 10.91 -1.51 1.87
CA ALA A 120 10.79 -0.66 0.69
C ALA A 120 9.83 -1.31 -0.32
N VAL A 121 9.18 -0.48 -1.13
CA VAL A 121 8.29 -0.92 -2.20
C VAL A 121 8.79 -0.34 -3.52
N GLU A 122 9.05 -1.22 -4.48
CA GLU A 122 9.35 -0.83 -5.85
C GLU A 122 8.05 -0.72 -6.64
N VAL A 123 7.91 0.40 -7.36
CA VAL A 123 6.77 0.70 -8.21
C VAL A 123 7.28 0.90 -9.62
N THR A 124 6.84 0.04 -10.53
CA THR A 124 7.18 0.14 -11.96
C THR A 124 6.15 1.02 -12.66
N VAL A 125 6.61 2.18 -13.14
CA VAL A 125 5.82 3.09 -13.98
C VAL A 125 6.11 2.75 -15.44
N SER A 126 5.09 2.24 -16.13
CA SER A 126 5.20 1.84 -17.53
C SER A 126 5.15 3.06 -18.44
N ALA A 127 6.01 3.07 -19.45
CA ALA A 127 5.84 3.98 -20.58
C ALA A 127 4.57 3.55 -21.35
N PRO A 128 3.70 4.50 -21.74
CA PRO A 128 2.63 4.19 -22.69
C PRO A 128 3.23 3.57 -23.94
N GLY A 129 2.72 2.40 -24.33
CA GLY A 129 3.16 1.75 -25.56
C GLY A 129 2.78 2.61 -26.77
N THR A 130 3.70 2.79 -27.70
CA THR A 130 3.34 3.28 -29.04
C THR A 130 2.86 2.10 -29.86
N THR A 131 1.72 2.25 -30.54
CA THR A 131 1.22 1.26 -31.47
C THR A 131 1.10 1.89 -32.85
N ASP A 132 1.60 1.21 -33.88
CA ASP A 132 1.36 1.57 -35.27
C ASP A 132 0.01 1.03 -35.78
N ARG A 133 -0.64 0.19 -34.97
CA ARG A 133 -1.93 -0.46 -35.26
C ARG A 133 -3.13 0.45 -35.00
N LEU A 134 -2.94 1.54 -34.27
CA LEU A 134 -3.96 2.54 -33.99
C LEU A 134 -3.33 3.93 -34.04
N ALA A 135 -3.85 4.82 -34.89
CA ALA A 135 -3.51 6.23 -34.89
C ALA A 135 -4.75 7.07 -34.57
N LEU A 136 -4.57 8.11 -33.77
CA LEU A 136 -5.59 9.11 -33.49
C LEU A 136 -5.17 10.42 -34.16
N GLU A 137 -5.99 10.90 -35.07
CA GLU A 137 -5.83 12.22 -35.69
C GLU A 137 -6.98 13.11 -35.23
N PHE A 138 -6.70 14.37 -34.94
CA PHE A 138 -7.74 15.36 -34.67
C PHE A 138 -7.51 16.62 -35.50
N THR A 139 -8.58 17.18 -36.02
CA THR A 139 -8.59 18.46 -36.72
C THR A 139 -9.67 19.35 -36.11
N MET A 140 -9.37 20.63 -35.96
CA MET A 140 -10.35 21.63 -35.51
C MET A 140 -10.77 22.47 -36.69
N SER A 141 -12.05 22.86 -36.74
CA SER A 141 -12.57 23.75 -37.78
C SER A 141 -11.91 25.13 -37.75
N GLU A 142 -11.52 25.60 -36.57
CA GLU A 142 -10.80 26.83 -36.34
C GLU A 142 -9.91 26.69 -35.09
N THR A 143 -8.73 27.30 -35.09
CA THR A 143 -7.82 27.34 -33.92
C THR A 143 -8.00 28.59 -33.06
N THR A 144 -8.81 29.54 -33.53
CA THR A 144 -9.17 30.77 -32.82
C THR A 144 -10.68 30.99 -32.95
N CYS A 145 -11.38 31.22 -31.84
CA CYS A 145 -12.85 31.38 -31.85
C CYS A 145 -13.31 32.52 -30.94
N TYR A 146 -14.49 33.05 -31.23
CA TYR A 146 -15.16 34.05 -30.40
C TYR A 146 -16.06 33.38 -29.35
N VAL A 147 -16.37 34.11 -28.28
CA VAL A 147 -17.30 33.63 -27.24
C VAL A 147 -18.67 33.36 -27.86
N GLY A 148 -19.14 32.12 -27.73
CA GLY A 148 -20.41 31.65 -28.29
C GLY A 148 -20.32 31.07 -29.71
N GLN A 149 -19.15 31.10 -30.36
CA GLN A 149 -18.96 30.46 -31.66
C GLN A 149 -18.70 28.95 -31.47
N PRO A 150 -19.46 28.06 -32.13
CA PRO A 150 -19.18 26.63 -32.12
C PRO A 150 -17.89 26.33 -32.89
N VAL A 151 -17.03 25.48 -32.30
CA VAL A 151 -15.85 24.92 -32.96
C VAL A 151 -16.07 23.43 -33.14
N VAL A 152 -15.96 22.95 -34.37
CA VAL A 152 -16.12 21.52 -34.68
C VAL A 152 -14.76 20.85 -34.56
N MET A 153 -14.65 19.88 -33.66
CA MET A 153 -13.50 18.97 -33.59
C MET A 153 -13.85 17.69 -34.33
N THR A 154 -13.04 17.34 -35.33
CA THR A 154 -13.13 16.06 -36.03
C THR A 154 -12.07 15.13 -35.46
N VAL A 155 -12.48 13.98 -34.94
CA VAL A 155 -11.59 12.94 -34.43
C VAL A 155 -11.62 11.76 -35.40
N ARG A 156 -10.45 11.29 -35.83
CA ARG A 156 -10.28 10.15 -36.74
C ARG A 156 -9.44 9.07 -36.07
N TRP A 157 -10.04 7.90 -35.91
CA TRP A 157 -9.37 6.67 -35.48
C TRP A 157 -8.94 5.87 -36.71
N ILE A 158 -7.64 5.64 -36.87
CA ILE A 158 -7.07 4.82 -37.96
C ILE A 158 -6.61 3.49 -37.34
N VAL A 159 -7.38 2.43 -37.56
CA VAL A 159 -7.06 1.08 -37.09
C VAL A 159 -6.40 0.30 -38.23
N LYS A 160 -5.14 -0.08 -38.09
CA LYS A 160 -4.41 -0.91 -39.06
C LYS A 160 -4.44 -2.40 -38.72
N ALA A 161 -4.98 -2.77 -37.55
CA ALA A 161 -5.21 -4.16 -37.17
C ALA A 161 -6.61 -4.66 -37.59
N GLN A 162 -6.73 -5.95 -37.86
CA GLN A 162 -8.03 -6.61 -37.98
C GLN A 162 -8.67 -6.68 -36.59
N VAL A 163 -9.63 -5.79 -36.32
CA VAL A 163 -10.37 -5.74 -35.04
C VAL A 163 -11.81 -6.15 -35.31
N LYS A 164 -12.28 -7.18 -34.60
CA LYS A 164 -13.72 -7.48 -34.49
C LYS A 164 -14.28 -6.63 -33.36
N ASP A 165 -15.38 -5.94 -33.63
CA ASP A 165 -16.18 -5.19 -32.64
C ASP A 165 -15.45 -4.02 -31.96
N ALA A 166 -14.79 -3.16 -32.75
CA ALA A 166 -14.19 -1.95 -32.21
C ALA A 166 -15.26 -0.95 -31.74
N ALA A 167 -15.20 -0.55 -30.47
CA ALA A 167 -15.98 0.55 -29.91
C ALA A 167 -15.06 1.70 -29.54
N PHE A 168 -15.45 2.93 -29.91
CA PHE A 168 -14.73 4.16 -29.60
C PHE A 168 -15.71 5.10 -28.90
N ASP A 169 -15.29 5.65 -27.77
CA ASP A 169 -16.03 6.63 -27.00
C ASP A 169 -15.24 7.95 -26.99
N VAL A 170 -15.94 9.08 -27.05
CA VAL A 170 -15.36 10.44 -27.16
C VAL A 170 -15.98 11.38 -26.15
#